data_AF-A0A929QXU7-F1
#
_entry.id   AF-A0A929QXU7-F1
#
_cell.length_a   1.000
_cell.length_b   1.000
_cell.length_c   1.000
_cell.angle_alpha   90.00
_cell.angle_beta   90.00
_cell.angle_gamma   90.00
#
_symmetry.space_group_name_H-M   'P 1'
#
loop_
_entity.id
_entity.type
_entity.pdbx_description
1 polymer ?
#
loop_
_entity_poly.entity_id
_entity_poly.type
_entity_poly.pdbx_seq_one_letter_code
_entity_poly.pdbx_strand_id
1 'polypeptide(L)'
;MAFTPIDPYGADVLARDPHRDAPGAPNPRSRQVHVEIGMVLEDVGSGWVGAVTRVEKSGGVHLVELEDRRGKRRSFPLGGGFWLEGQSIIALAPLPRTSPG
;
A
#
# COMPACT_ATOMS: atom_id res chain seq x y z
N MET A 1 21.41 50.20 14.38
CA MET A 1 22.11 48.99 13.94
C MET A 1 21.13 47.83 14.02
N ALA A 2 20.54 47.42 12.90
CA ALA A 2 19.55 46.35 12.85
C ALA A 2 20.20 45.12 12.22
N PHE A 3 20.16 43.98 12.91
CA PHE A 3 20.63 42.71 12.38
C PHE A 3 19.51 42.17 11.49
N THR A 4 19.69 42.23 10.16
CA THR A 4 18.83 41.50 9.23
C THR A 4 19.13 40.02 9.40
N PRO A 5 18.19 39.18 9.88
CA PRO A 5 18.38 37.75 9.77
C PRO A 5 18.40 37.44 8.26
N ILE A 6 19.58 37.05 7.75
CA ILE A 6 19.64 36.25 6.53
C ILE A 6 18.89 34.97 6.89
N ASP A 7 17.70 34.83 6.33
CA ASP A 7 16.98 33.57 6.32
C ASP A 7 17.58 32.73 5.18
N PRO A 8 18.35 31.67 5.47
CA PRO A 8 18.89 30.79 4.43
C PRO A 8 17.79 29.94 3.76
N TYR A 9 16.56 29.94 4.31
CA TYR A 9 15.40 29.23 3.76
C TYR A 9 14.56 30.20 2.94
N GLY A 10 15.18 30.70 1.87
CA GLY A 10 14.50 31.45 0.84
C GLY A 10 13.34 30.65 0.22
N ALA A 11 12.17 31.29 0.20
CA ALA A 11 11.02 31.03 -0.66
C ALA A 11 10.36 29.65 -0.58
N ASP A 12 9.32 29.59 0.25
CA ASP A 12 8.07 28.84 0.03
C ASP A 12 8.22 27.34 -0.32
N VAL A 13 8.51 26.55 0.71
CA VAL A 13 8.53 25.07 0.69
C VAL A 13 7.20 24.42 0.29
N LEU A 14 6.11 25.19 0.12
CA LEU A 14 4.81 24.70 -0.34
C LEU A 14 4.52 24.98 -1.83
N ALA A 15 5.38 25.74 -2.52
CA ALA A 15 5.13 26.18 -3.89
C ALA A 15 5.49 25.15 -4.99
N ARG A 16 6.21 24.09 -4.64
CA ARG A 16 6.49 22.94 -5.52
C ARG A 16 6.06 21.70 -4.76
N ASP A 17 5.06 20.97 -5.23
CA ASP A 17 4.67 19.67 -4.67
C ASP A 17 5.74 18.61 -5.06
N PRO A 18 6.69 18.29 -4.17
CA PRO A 18 7.77 17.34 -4.44
C PRO A 18 7.31 15.90 -4.14
N HIS A 19 6.08 15.72 -3.62
CA HIS A 19 5.54 14.43 -3.21
C HIS A 19 5.03 13.59 -4.37
N ARG A 20 4.94 14.17 -5.57
CA ARG A 20 4.25 13.51 -6.69
C ARG A 20 5.09 12.48 -7.43
N ASP A 21 6.37 12.78 -7.73
CA ASP A 21 7.14 11.96 -8.70
C ASP A 21 8.67 11.88 -8.40
N ALA A 22 9.14 12.25 -7.20
CA ALA A 22 10.57 12.17 -6.85
C ALA A 22 11.00 10.75 -6.39
N PRO A 23 12.17 10.23 -6.80
CA PRO A 23 12.75 9.03 -6.20
C PRO A 23 12.96 9.23 -4.69
N GLY A 24 12.22 8.49 -3.86
CA GLY A 24 12.21 8.68 -2.40
C GLY A 24 11.02 9.48 -1.85
N ALA A 25 10.01 9.81 -2.66
CA ALA A 25 8.76 10.38 -2.16
C ALA A 25 8.09 9.45 -1.12
N PRO A 26 7.54 9.97 0.00
CA PRO A 26 6.90 9.14 1.04
C PRO A 26 5.68 8.33 0.57
N ASN A 27 5.16 8.65 -0.61
CA ASN A 27 3.98 7.99 -1.17
C ASN A 27 4.09 7.93 -2.71
N PRO A 28 4.95 7.06 -3.28
CA PRO A 28 4.88 6.77 -4.70
C PRO A 28 3.45 6.29 -4.98
N ARG A 29 2.77 6.92 -5.94
CA ARG A 29 1.34 6.66 -6.27
C ARG A 29 1.00 5.18 -6.09
N SER A 30 0.20 4.86 -5.07
CA SER A 30 -0.15 3.48 -4.77
C SER A 30 -0.76 2.83 -6.01
N ARG A 31 -0.10 1.78 -6.51
CA ARG A 31 -0.59 1.06 -7.70
C ARG A 31 -1.81 0.25 -7.30
N GLN A 32 -2.86 0.32 -8.11
CA GLN A 32 -4.01 -0.57 -7.98
C GLN A 32 -3.62 -1.98 -8.43
N VAL A 33 -3.78 -2.98 -7.57
CA VAL A 33 -3.39 -4.36 -7.83
C VAL A 33 -4.53 -5.28 -7.43
N HIS A 34 -5.02 -6.07 -8.38
CA HIS A 34 -5.93 -7.17 -8.09
C HIS A 34 -5.17 -8.27 -7.37
N VAL A 35 -5.61 -8.64 -6.17
CA VAL A 35 -4.92 -9.67 -5.39
C VAL A 35 -5.15 -11.05 -5.99
N GLU A 36 -4.11 -11.87 -5.97
CA GLU A 36 -4.13 -13.26 -6.42
C GLU A 36 -3.59 -14.17 -5.32
N ILE A 37 -4.05 -15.42 -5.31
CA ILE A 37 -3.55 -16.43 -4.38
C ILE A 37 -2.04 -16.62 -4.60
N GLY A 38 -1.28 -16.65 -3.51
CA GLY A 38 0.17 -16.79 -3.51
C GLY A 38 0.95 -15.48 -3.55
N MET A 39 0.31 -14.33 -3.80
CA MET A 39 0.98 -13.02 -3.63
C MET A 39 1.38 -12.83 -2.18
N VAL A 40 2.58 -12.30 -1.92
CA VAL A 40 3.03 -11.96 -0.56
C VAL A 40 2.76 -10.48 -0.31
N LEU A 41 1.92 -10.20 0.67
CA LEU A 41 1.55 -8.84 1.05
C LEU A 41 2.02 -8.55 2.47
N GLU A 42 2.44 -7.31 2.68
CA GLU A 42 2.70 -6.74 4.00
C GLU A 42 1.58 -5.76 4.35
N ASP A 43 0.89 -5.97 5.48
CA ASP A 43 0.00 -4.97 6.07
C ASP A 43 0.84 -4.01 6.94
N VAL A 44 0.96 -2.76 6.50
CA VAL A 44 1.80 -1.74 7.14
C VAL A 44 1.27 -1.36 8.53
N GLY A 45 -0.04 -1.44 8.74
CA GLY A 45 -0.68 -1.08 10.01
C GLY A 45 -0.32 -2.03 11.15
N SER A 46 -0.23 -3.34 10.87
CA SER A 46 0.11 -4.36 11.87
C SER A 46 1.53 -4.93 11.76
N GLY A 47 2.24 -4.66 10.68
CA GLY A 47 3.54 -5.27 10.35
C GLY A 47 3.43 -6.75 9.98
N TRP A 48 2.25 -7.21 9.56
CA TRP A 48 2.02 -8.60 9.21
C TRP A 48 2.45 -8.87 7.76
N VAL A 49 3.25 -9.92 7.55
CA VAL A 49 3.66 -10.37 6.21
C VAL A 49 3.18 -11.79 5.99
N GLY A 50 2.48 -12.02 4.88
CA GLY A 50 1.99 -13.35 4.54
C GLY A 50 1.56 -13.50 3.08
N ALA A 51 1.41 -14.75 2.66
CA ALA A 51 0.91 -15.11 1.35
C ALA A 51 -0.63 -15.09 1.33
N VAL A 52 -1.22 -14.54 0.27
CA VAL A 52 -2.66 -14.55 0.05
C VAL A 52 -3.12 -15.99 -0.12
N THR A 53 -3.92 -16.49 0.81
CA THR A 53 -4.52 -17.84 0.75
C THR A 53 -5.97 -17.81 0.30
N ARG A 54 -6.67 -16.71 0.56
CA ARG A 54 -8.08 -16.56 0.23
C ARG A 54 -8.48 -15.09 0.12
N VAL A 55 -9.51 -14.83 -0.67
CA VAL A 55 -10.22 -13.54 -0.68
C VAL A 55 -11.70 -13.82 -0.57
N GLU A 56 -12.36 -13.17 0.37
CA GLU A 56 -13.77 -13.38 0.70
C GLU A 56 -14.54 -12.07 0.65
N LYS A 57 -15.81 -12.15 0.26
CA LYS A 57 -16.74 -11.03 0.40
C LYS A 57 -17.66 -11.32 1.59
N SER A 58 -17.56 -10.51 2.63
CA SER A 58 -18.38 -10.63 3.85
C SER A 58 -19.03 -9.30 4.17
N GLY A 59 -20.37 -9.28 4.28
CA GLY A 59 -21.12 -8.09 4.69
C GLY A 59 -20.93 -6.83 3.83
N GLY A 60 -20.53 -6.98 2.56
CA GLY A 60 -20.21 -5.86 1.66
C GLY A 60 -18.73 -5.43 1.67
N VAL A 61 -17.91 -6.01 2.53
CA VAL A 61 -16.46 -5.78 2.61
C VAL A 61 -15.72 -6.95 1.98
N HIS A 62 -14.65 -6.68 1.23
CA HIS A 62 -13.74 -7.72 0.77
C HIS A 62 -12.61 -7.88 1.77
N LEU A 63 -12.37 -9.10 2.23
CA LEU A 63 -11.27 -9.47 3.12
C LEU A 63 -10.27 -10.34 2.38
N VAL A 64 -8.98 -10.09 2.59
CA VAL A 64 -7.88 -10.96 2.16
C VAL A 64 -7.33 -11.71 3.37
N GLU A 65 -7.21 -13.03 3.25
CA GLU A 65 -6.54 -13.88 4.24
C GLU A 65 -5.07 -14.02 3.86
N LEU A 66 -4.19 -13.69 4.81
CA LEU A 66 -2.73 -13.81 4.69
C LEU A 66 -2.21 -14.88 5.65
N GLU A 67 -1.42 -15.81 5.12
CA GLU A 67 -0.72 -16.83 5.88
C GLU A 67 0.77 -16.48 6.05
N ASP A 68 1.25 -16.41 7.30
CA ASP A 68 2.67 -16.17 7.58
C ASP A 68 3.53 -17.43 7.37
N ARG A 69 4.86 -17.26 7.42
CA ARG A 69 5.82 -18.38 7.29
C ARG A 69 5.72 -19.47 8.38
N ARG A 70 4.93 -19.24 9.43
CA ARG A 70 4.70 -20.18 10.54
C ARG A 70 3.31 -20.82 10.42
N GLY A 71 2.58 -20.60 9.32
CA GLY A 71 1.26 -21.16 9.07
C GLY A 71 0.13 -20.45 9.83
N LYS A 72 0.37 -19.29 10.43
CA LYS A 72 -0.70 -18.51 11.08
C LYS A 72 -1.44 -17.71 10.03
N ARG A 73 -2.77 -17.63 10.15
CA ARG A 73 -3.65 -16.90 9.22
C ARG A 73 -4.31 -15.71 9.88
N ARG A 74 -4.42 -14.61 9.14
CA ARG A 74 -5.14 -13.39 9.54
C ARG A 74 -5.83 -12.76 8.35
N SER A 75 -7.00 -12.16 8.59
CA SER A 75 -7.79 -11.50 7.57
C SER A 75 -7.72 -9.98 7.70
N PHE A 76 -7.55 -9.30 6.57
CA PHE A 76 -7.43 -7.86 6.48
C PHE A 76 -8.42 -7.31 5.45
N PRO A 77 -9.00 -6.12 5.66
CA PRO A 77 -9.85 -5.49 4.65
C PRO A 77 -9.02 -5.09 3.43
N LEU A 78 -9.54 -5.36 2.23
CA LEU A 78 -8.96 -4.85 0.99
C LEU A 78 -9.01 -3.32 0.95
N GLY A 79 -8.05 -2.72 0.24
CA GLY A 79 -7.87 -1.28 0.17
C GLY A 79 -6.40 -0.88 0.20
N GLY A 80 -6.12 0.34 0.67
CA GLY A 80 -4.74 0.78 0.93
C GLY A 80 -4.16 0.17 2.21
N GLY A 81 -2.88 0.46 2.48
CA GLY A 81 -2.18 -0.04 3.67
C GLY A 81 -1.37 -1.31 3.44
N PHE A 82 -1.32 -1.81 2.20
CA PHE A 82 -0.51 -2.96 1.83
C PHE A 82 0.73 -2.57 1.04
N TRP A 83 1.83 -3.28 1.29
CA TRP A 83 2.99 -3.31 0.42
C TRP A 83 3.07 -4.65 -0.32
N LEU A 84 3.42 -4.58 -1.60
CA LEU A 84 3.78 -5.72 -2.44
C LEU A 84 5.21 -5.46 -2.95
N GLU A 85 6.15 -6.36 -2.67
CA GLU A 85 7.57 -6.19 -3.01
C GLU A 85 8.14 -4.84 -2.50
N GLY A 86 7.73 -4.41 -1.30
CA GLY A 86 8.16 -3.14 -0.71
C GLY A 86 7.55 -1.89 -1.37
N GLN A 87 6.54 -2.03 -2.23
CA GLN A 87 5.85 -0.91 -2.88
C GLN A 87 4.41 -0.79 -2.38
N SER A 88 3.99 0.44 -2.06
CA SER A 88 2.63 0.75 -1.66
C SER A 88 1.62 0.41 -2.76
N ILE A 89 0.58 -0.35 -2.41
CA ILE A 89 -0.50 -0.72 -3.32
C ILE A 89 -1.88 -0.42 -2.73
N ILE A 90 -2.87 -0.33 -3.62
CA ILE A 90 -4.28 -0.48 -3.29
C ILE A 90 -4.68 -1.90 -3.71
N ALA A 91 -4.90 -2.77 -2.74
CA ALA A 91 -5.32 -4.15 -2.95
C ALA A 91 -6.80 -4.19 -3.37
N LEU A 92 -7.06 -4.63 -4.60
CA LEU A 92 -8.38 -4.78 -5.19
C LEU A 92 -8.81 -6.26 -5.17
N ALA A 93 -10.11 -6.50 -5.17
CA ALA A 93 -10.64 -7.87 -5.23
C ALA A 93 -10.11 -8.62 -6.46
N PRO A 94 -9.91 -9.95 -6.39
CA PRO A 94 -9.48 -10.74 -7.54
C PRO A 94 -10.40 -10.51 -8.73
N LEU A 95 -9.84 -10.47 -9.93
CA LEU A 95 -10.65 -10.51 -11.14
C LEU A 95 -11.39 -11.85 -11.20
N PRO A 96 -12.66 -11.87 -11.65
CA PRO A 96 -13.36 -13.12 -11.91
C PRO A 96 -12.51 -13.96 -12.86
N ARG A 97 -12.13 -15.16 -12.43
CA ARG A 97 -11.46 -16.12 -13.32
C ARG A 97 -12.44 -16.47 -14.44
N THR A 98 -12.19 -15.98 -15.64
CA THR A 98 -12.87 -16.46 -16.83
C THR A 98 -12.36 -17.88 -17.08
N SER A 99 -13.17 -18.89 -16.84
CA SER A 99 -12.85 -20.24 -17.28
C SER A 99 -12.85 -20.26 -18.81
N PRO A 100 -11.77 -20.66 -19.50
CA PRO A 100 -11.89 -21.04 -20.89
C PRO A 100 -12.76 -22.30 -20.95
N GLY A 101 -13.81 -22.25 -21.77
CA GLY A 101 -14.70 -23.38 -22.06
C GLY A 101 -14.05 -24.43 -22.94
#